data_AF-A0A964XHI5-F1
#
_entry.id   AF-A0A964XHI5-F1
#
_cell.length_a   1.000
_cell.length_b   1.000
_cell.length_c   1.000
_cell.angle_alpha   90.00
_cell.angle_beta   90.00
_cell.angle_gamma   90.00
#
_symmetry.space_group_name_H-M   'P 1'
#
loop_
_entity.id
_entity.type
_entity.pdbx_description
1 polymer ?
#
loop_
_entity_poly.entity_id
_entity_poly.type
_entity_poly.pdbx_seq_one_letter_code
_entity_poly.pdbx_strand_id
1 'polypeptide(L)'
;MLNEEGQIEEIAVRERLDAHRVVEDFMIAANVAAAKALEAKNAPVVYRIHEAPAREKLIALRDYLQTLGMKLALGQVITPGLFNRMLRDVSDEAEKAQVMEAVLRSQMQAYYGPANAGHFGLALSSYAHFTSPIRRYSDLLVHRALVDAYGLEQPRPPGSLPPTTGLADRDRANLTQVTDAISQTERRAMEAERDTIDRYVAAWLSGRVGEIFDTRITGVQGFGFFATIEGLGGDGLVPISTLGDEYYNHDEAAHALIGEKTGTVYAVGDRLKLKLAEANPLTGALKFVRPDSDTGEIEPRGRRPERKPRGEGAKTAGKYSVGQRGRPGNIRHQGRRRK
;
A
#
# COMPACT_ATOMS: atom_id res chain seq x y z
N MET A 1 4.89 20.44 5.11
CA MET A 1 5.32 21.30 6.22
C MET A 1 4.09 21.93 6.84
N LEU A 2 4.07 22.03 8.16
CA LEU A 2 3.01 22.70 8.92
C LEU A 2 3.58 23.99 9.48
N ASN A 3 2.79 25.06 9.48
CA ASN A 3 3.15 26.31 10.17
C ASN A 3 2.95 26.17 11.69
N GLU A 4 3.26 27.24 12.44
CA GLU A 4 3.15 27.25 13.91
C GLU A 4 1.71 27.05 14.40
N GLU A 5 0.70 27.42 13.61
CA GLU A 5 -0.71 27.16 13.91
C GLU A 5 -1.19 25.75 13.52
N GLY A 6 -0.30 24.89 13.00
CA GLY A 6 -0.61 23.53 12.58
C GLY A 6 -1.35 23.44 11.23
N GLN A 7 -1.38 24.52 10.46
CA GLN A 7 -1.93 24.57 9.11
C GLN A 7 -0.89 24.13 8.08
N ILE A 8 -1.36 23.65 6.93
CA ILE A 8 -0.48 23.16 5.86
C ILE A 8 0.10 24.34 5.10
N GLU A 9 1.41 24.51 5.20
CA GLU A 9 2.14 25.51 4.42
C GLU A 9 2.52 24.96 3.05
N GLU A 10 3.08 23.75 3.01
CA GLU A 10 3.58 23.13 1.78
C GLU A 10 3.44 21.61 1.82
N ILE A 11 3.18 21.01 0.66
CA ILE A 11 3.28 19.57 0.43
C ILE A 11 4.35 19.36 -0.63
N ALA A 12 5.41 18.63 -0.28
CA ALA A 12 6.56 18.38 -1.15
C ALA A 12 7.02 16.94 -1.03
N VAL A 13 7.58 16.41 -2.12
CA VAL A 13 8.25 15.10 -2.11
C VAL A 13 9.49 15.20 -1.23
N ARG A 14 9.62 14.26 -0.29
CA ARG A 14 10.81 14.18 0.55
C ARG A 14 12.01 13.74 -0.28
N GLU A 15 13.05 14.57 -0.30
CA GLU A 15 14.30 14.23 -0.98
C GLU A 15 15.05 13.10 -0.25
N ARG A 16 15.56 12.13 -1.03
CA ARG A 16 16.40 11.04 -0.52
C ARG A 16 17.87 11.33 -0.80
N LEU A 17 18.52 11.98 0.16
CA LEU A 17 19.95 12.28 0.15
C LEU A 17 20.84 11.03 0.35
N ASP A 18 22.10 11.10 -0.10
CA ASP A 18 23.09 10.03 0.13
C ASP A 18 23.36 9.76 1.61
N ALA A 19 23.29 10.79 2.47
CA ALA A 19 23.38 10.61 3.91
C ALA A 19 22.29 9.67 4.46
N HIS A 20 21.06 9.73 3.91
CA HIS A 20 20.00 8.80 4.29
C HIS A 20 20.32 7.36 3.88
N ARG A 21 20.91 7.16 2.69
CA ARG A 21 21.28 5.84 2.16
C ARG A 21 22.39 5.19 2.98
N VAL A 22 23.41 5.95 3.35
CA VAL A 22 24.51 5.46 4.18
C VAL A 22 24.00 4.99 5.55
N VAL A 23 23.13 5.77 6.19
CA VAL A 23 22.53 5.38 7.48
C VAL A 23 21.67 4.11 7.32
N GLU A 24 20.89 4.01 6.25
CA GLU A 24 20.08 2.83 5.94
C GLU A 24 20.94 1.57 5.76
N ASP A 25 22.04 1.65 5.01
CA ASP A 25 22.96 0.53 4.79
C ASP A 25 23.60 0.05 6.11
N PHE A 26 24.05 0.97 6.96
CA PHE A 26 24.55 0.62 8.30
C PHE A 26 23.48 -0.04 9.16
N MET A 27 22.24 0.46 9.10
CA MET A 27 21.13 -0.14 9.84
C MET A 27 20.81 -1.55 9.35
N ILE A 28 20.80 -1.78 8.03
CA ILE A 28 20.59 -3.11 7.44
C ILE A 28 21.70 -4.05 7.88
N ALA A 29 22.96 -3.63 7.82
CA ALA A 29 24.10 -4.44 8.27
C ALA A 29 23.97 -4.84 9.76
N ALA A 30 23.60 -3.89 10.63
CA ALA A 30 23.39 -4.16 12.05
C ALA A 30 22.19 -5.10 12.30
N ASN A 31 21.09 -4.91 11.57
CA ASN A 31 19.91 -5.77 11.62
C ASN A 31 20.23 -7.23 11.23
N VAL A 32 21.02 -7.43 10.17
CA VAL A 32 21.50 -8.76 9.74
C VAL A 32 22.44 -9.36 10.80
N ALA A 33 23.36 -8.56 11.34
CA ALA A 33 24.30 -9.01 12.37
C ALA A 33 23.56 -9.48 13.64
N ALA A 34 22.54 -8.74 14.09
CA ALA A 34 21.72 -9.10 15.25
C ALA A 34 20.97 -10.42 15.02
N ALA A 35 20.33 -10.58 13.86
CA ALA A 35 19.64 -11.83 13.51
C ALA A 35 20.59 -13.03 13.54
N LYS A 36 21.73 -12.92 12.85
CA LYS A 36 22.75 -13.98 12.80
C LYS A 36 23.38 -14.29 14.15
N ALA A 37 23.59 -13.26 14.99
CA ALA A 37 24.14 -13.45 16.33
C ALA A 37 23.21 -14.28 17.22
N LEU A 38 21.89 -14.07 17.13
CA LEU A 38 20.92 -14.88 17.87
C LEU A 38 20.77 -16.28 17.29
N GLU A 39 20.75 -16.42 15.95
CA GLU A 39 20.77 -17.72 15.27
C GLU A 39 21.95 -18.58 15.73
N ALA A 40 23.16 -18.00 15.81
CA ALA A 40 24.37 -18.69 16.27
C ALA A 40 24.28 -19.20 17.72
N LYS A 41 23.40 -18.61 18.55
CA LYS A 41 23.13 -19.03 19.93
C LYS A 41 21.90 -19.93 20.07
N ASN A 42 21.23 -20.27 18.97
CA ASN A 42 19.91 -20.92 18.97
C ASN A 42 18.91 -20.16 19.87
N ALA A 43 19.05 -18.83 19.95
CA ALA A 43 18.19 -17.98 20.74
C ALA A 43 16.93 -17.60 19.94
N PRO A 44 15.81 -17.28 20.60
CA PRO A 44 14.61 -16.81 19.91
C PRO A 44 14.88 -15.51 19.15
N VAL A 45 14.37 -15.42 17.91
CA VAL A 45 14.52 -14.24 17.05
C VAL A 45 13.15 -13.79 16.59
N VAL A 46 12.91 -12.47 16.61
CA VAL A 46 11.78 -11.85 15.94
C VAL A 46 12.23 -11.41 14.55
N TYR A 47 12.00 -12.27 13.57
CA TYR A 47 12.35 -11.97 12.18
C TYR A 47 11.41 -10.93 11.58
N ARG A 48 11.95 -10.08 10.72
CA ARG A 48 11.17 -9.30 9.77
C ARG A 48 11.15 -10.08 8.46
N ILE A 49 10.04 -10.76 8.23
CA ILE A 49 9.87 -11.71 7.13
C ILE A 49 9.22 -10.99 5.96
N HIS A 50 9.67 -11.31 4.75
CA HIS A 50 9.03 -10.91 3.51
C HIS A 50 9.14 -12.07 2.55
N GLU A 51 8.09 -12.87 2.42
CA GLU A 51 8.10 -14.06 1.58
C GLU A 51 8.18 -13.72 0.09
N ALA A 52 8.53 -14.71 -0.73
CA ALA A 52 8.40 -14.58 -2.17
C ALA A 52 6.92 -14.40 -2.56
N PRO A 53 6.63 -13.72 -3.69
CA PRO A 53 5.29 -13.64 -4.24
C PRO A 53 4.59 -15.01 -4.32
N ALA A 54 3.31 -15.06 -3.93
CA ALA A 54 2.50 -16.28 -4.06
C ALA A 54 2.38 -16.71 -5.53
N ARG A 55 2.17 -18.01 -5.77
CA ARG A 55 2.13 -18.58 -7.13
C ARG A 55 1.07 -17.92 -8.00
N GLU A 56 -0.10 -17.62 -7.44
CA GLU A 56 -1.19 -16.96 -8.13
C GLU A 56 -0.81 -15.54 -8.57
N LYS A 57 -0.09 -14.80 -7.71
CA LYS A 57 0.43 -13.46 -8.02
C LYS A 57 1.50 -13.51 -9.11
N LEU A 58 2.35 -14.53 -9.11
CA LEU A 58 3.35 -14.73 -10.16
C LEU A 58 2.73 -15.10 -11.51
N ILE A 59 1.66 -15.89 -11.52
CA ILE A 59 0.90 -16.21 -12.74
C ILE A 59 0.30 -14.92 -13.31
N ALA A 60 -0.39 -14.13 -12.49
CA ALA A 60 -0.96 -12.86 -12.93
C ALA A 60 0.12 -11.89 -13.45
N LEU A 61 1.27 -11.80 -12.76
CA LEU A 61 2.40 -11.00 -13.21
C LEU A 61 2.95 -11.49 -14.56
N ARG A 62 3.10 -12.80 -14.75
CA ARG A 62 3.55 -13.38 -16.03
C ARG A 62 2.60 -13.02 -17.16
N ASP A 63 1.30 -13.19 -16.94
CA ASP A 63 0.28 -12.96 -17.97
C ASP A 63 0.26 -11.47 -18.36
N TYR A 64 0.40 -10.56 -17.39
CA TYR A 64 0.58 -9.13 -17.63
C TYR A 64 1.87 -8.82 -18.41
N LEU A 65 3.01 -9.37 -17.99
CA LEU A 65 4.28 -9.16 -18.71
C LEU A 65 4.23 -9.67 -20.15
N GLN A 66 3.48 -10.74 -20.41
CA GLN A 66 3.32 -11.29 -21.75
C GLN A 66 2.58 -10.34 -22.70
N THR A 67 1.67 -9.49 -22.21
CA THR A 67 1.01 -8.47 -23.04
C THR A 67 1.99 -7.37 -23.48
N LEU A 68 3.05 -7.15 -22.69
CA LEU A 68 4.17 -6.26 -22.99
C LEU A 68 5.29 -6.97 -23.77
N GLY A 69 5.07 -8.20 -24.24
CA GLY A 69 6.08 -8.97 -24.96
C GLY A 69 7.21 -9.54 -24.09
N MET A 70 7.12 -9.39 -22.77
CA MET A 70 8.10 -9.89 -21.80
C MET A 70 7.75 -11.30 -21.30
N LYS A 71 8.77 -12.17 -21.17
CA LYS A 71 8.58 -13.55 -20.72
C LYS A 71 9.09 -13.74 -19.30
N LEU A 72 8.19 -14.13 -18.38
CA LEU A 72 8.53 -14.58 -17.04
C LEU A 72 8.40 -16.11 -16.93
N ALA A 73 9.55 -16.80 -16.88
CA ALA A 73 9.58 -18.25 -16.67
C ALA A 73 9.29 -18.58 -15.19
N LEU A 74 8.19 -19.31 -14.93
CA LEU A 74 7.77 -19.71 -13.57
C LEU A 74 8.39 -21.03 -13.09
N GLY A 75 9.16 -21.72 -13.93
CA GLY A 75 9.83 -22.99 -13.58
C GLY A 75 11.13 -22.81 -12.79
N GLN A 76 11.66 -21.59 -12.69
CA GLN A 76 12.85 -21.26 -11.93
C GLN A 76 12.49 -20.66 -10.56
N VAL A 77 13.42 -20.72 -9.61
CA VAL A 77 13.29 -20.00 -8.34
C VAL A 77 13.24 -18.50 -8.64
N ILE A 78 12.13 -17.86 -8.29
CA ILE A 78 11.98 -16.42 -8.43
C ILE A 78 12.88 -15.73 -7.40
N THR A 79 13.69 -14.80 -7.87
CA THR A 79 14.61 -14.02 -7.04
C THR A 79 14.47 -12.53 -7.33
N PRO A 80 14.80 -11.64 -6.38
CA PRO A 80 14.77 -10.20 -6.62
C PRO A 80 15.68 -9.78 -7.78
N GLY A 81 16.83 -10.46 -7.93
CA GLY A 81 17.76 -10.22 -9.03
C GLY A 81 17.17 -10.51 -10.42
N LEU A 82 16.19 -11.40 -10.54
CA LEU A 82 15.46 -11.64 -11.79
C LEU A 82 14.69 -10.38 -12.21
N PHE A 83 13.93 -9.78 -11.30
CA PHE A 83 13.16 -8.57 -11.59
C PHE A 83 14.08 -7.37 -11.89
N ASN A 84 15.18 -7.22 -11.16
CA ASN A 84 16.15 -6.16 -11.43
C ASN A 84 16.79 -6.28 -12.82
N ARG A 85 17.00 -7.49 -13.34
CA ARG A 85 17.47 -7.68 -14.72
C ARG A 85 16.39 -7.32 -15.73
N MET A 86 15.16 -7.79 -15.53
CA MET A 86 14.03 -7.43 -16.39
C MET A 86 13.85 -5.91 -16.50
N LEU A 87 13.90 -5.20 -15.37
CA LEU A 87 13.78 -3.73 -15.34
C LEU A 87 14.95 -2.98 -16.01
N ARG A 88 16.11 -3.61 -16.20
CA ARG A 88 17.24 -3.02 -16.93
C ARG A 88 17.09 -3.16 -18.45
N ASP A 89 16.38 -4.18 -18.89
CA ASP A 89 16.19 -4.49 -20.31
C ASP A 89 15.06 -3.65 -20.93
N VAL A 90 14.23 -3.00 -20.10
CA VAL A 90 13.17 -2.07 -20.54
C VAL A 90 13.75 -0.66 -20.72
N SER A 91 13.79 -0.19 -21.97
CA SER A 91 14.32 1.13 -22.32
C SER A 91 13.31 2.26 -22.20
N ASP A 92 12.03 1.99 -22.43
CA ASP A 92 10.97 2.99 -22.33
C ASP A 92 10.62 3.25 -20.86
N GLU A 93 10.62 4.53 -20.45
CA GLU A 93 10.43 4.89 -19.05
C GLU A 93 8.98 4.71 -18.57
N ALA A 94 8.00 4.79 -19.48
CA ALA A 94 6.58 4.56 -19.14
C ALA A 94 6.31 3.06 -18.96
N GLU A 95 6.80 2.23 -19.89
CA GLU A 95 6.75 0.76 -19.80
C GLU A 95 7.47 0.26 -18.55
N LYS A 96 8.66 0.82 -18.25
CA LYS A 96 9.43 0.47 -17.06
C LYS A 96 8.67 0.79 -15.77
N ALA A 97 8.00 1.94 -15.71
CA ALA A 97 7.16 2.30 -14.57
C ALA A 97 6.00 1.32 -14.38
N GLN A 98 5.33 0.92 -15.45
CA GLN A 98 4.26 -0.07 -15.44
C GLN A 98 4.74 -1.44 -14.95
N VAL A 99 5.86 -1.93 -15.47
CA VAL A 99 6.49 -3.20 -15.04
C VAL A 99 6.87 -3.14 -13.57
N MET A 100 7.51 -2.05 -13.13
CA MET A 100 7.89 -1.86 -11.73
C MET A 100 6.67 -1.91 -10.81
N GLU A 101 5.58 -1.25 -11.18
CA GLU A 101 4.34 -1.25 -10.41
C GLU A 101 3.69 -2.64 -10.36
N ALA A 102 3.67 -3.36 -11.48
CA ALA A 102 3.18 -4.74 -11.53
C ALA A 102 4.01 -5.68 -10.64
N VAL A 103 5.34 -5.55 -10.68
CA VAL A 103 6.25 -6.31 -9.81
C VAL A 103 5.96 -5.98 -8.34
N LEU A 104 5.86 -4.70 -7.96
CA LEU A 104 5.55 -4.28 -6.59
C LEU A 104 4.20 -4.84 -6.11
N ARG A 105 3.16 -4.80 -6.95
CA ARG A 105 1.84 -5.37 -6.63
C ARG A 105 1.82 -6.89 -6.48
N SER A 106 2.81 -7.59 -7.04
CA SER A 106 2.96 -9.04 -6.88
C SER A 106 3.60 -9.41 -5.54
N GLN A 107 4.33 -8.49 -4.90
CA GLN A 107 5.06 -8.76 -3.67
C GLN A 107 4.12 -8.95 -2.47
N MET A 108 4.56 -9.79 -1.53
CA MET A 108 3.86 -10.02 -0.28
C MET A 108 4.14 -8.88 0.70
N GLN A 109 3.22 -8.61 1.62
CA GLN A 109 3.50 -7.65 2.68
C GLN A 109 4.47 -8.27 3.69
N ALA A 110 5.48 -7.50 4.12
CA ALA A 110 6.37 -7.94 5.19
C ALA A 110 5.65 -7.99 6.55
N TYR A 111 6.04 -8.92 7.41
CA TYR A 111 5.45 -9.12 8.73
C TYR A 111 6.50 -9.58 9.74
N TYR A 112 6.15 -9.59 11.02
CA TYR A 112 7.00 -10.15 12.07
C TYR A 112 6.62 -11.60 12.35
N GLY A 113 7.61 -12.46 12.53
CA GLY A 113 7.37 -13.86 12.91
C GLY A 113 8.58 -14.51 13.58
N PRO A 114 8.37 -15.63 14.30
CA PRO A 114 9.44 -16.34 14.99
C PRO A 114 10.18 -17.34 14.09
N ALA A 115 9.58 -17.75 12.96
CA ALA A 115 10.16 -18.70 12.02
C ALA A 115 10.77 -17.96 10.83
N ASN A 116 12.07 -18.19 10.58
CA ASN A 116 12.75 -17.53 9.47
C ASN A 116 12.24 -18.05 8.12
N ALA A 117 11.71 -17.14 7.28
CA ALA A 117 11.38 -17.41 5.88
C ALA A 117 12.10 -16.43 4.91
N GLY A 118 13.14 -15.74 5.40
CA GLY A 118 13.91 -14.76 4.66
C GLY A 118 13.18 -13.43 4.42
N HIS A 119 13.88 -12.52 3.75
CA HIS A 119 13.36 -11.23 3.34
C HIS A 119 13.60 -11.02 1.84
N PHE A 120 12.64 -11.48 1.02
CA PHE A 120 12.68 -11.44 -0.43
C PHE A 120 12.97 -10.02 -0.95
N GLY A 121 12.27 -8.98 -0.50
CA GLY A 121 12.49 -7.61 -0.99
C GLY A 121 13.91 -7.05 -0.78
N LEU A 122 14.67 -7.60 0.17
CA LEU A 122 16.06 -7.20 0.47
C LEU A 122 17.08 -8.23 -0.01
N ALA A 123 16.64 -9.35 -0.58
CA ALA A 123 17.49 -10.49 -0.93
C ALA A 123 18.34 -11.02 0.25
N LEU A 124 17.77 -11.02 1.47
CA LEU A 124 18.46 -11.49 2.68
C LEU A 124 17.87 -12.79 3.21
N SER A 125 18.72 -13.73 3.63
CA SER A 125 18.30 -15.00 4.23
C SER A 125 17.81 -14.86 5.67
N SER A 126 18.37 -13.90 6.41
CA SER A 126 18.06 -13.65 7.82
C SER A 126 18.04 -12.15 8.06
N TYR A 127 16.93 -11.65 8.58
CA TYR A 127 16.74 -10.23 8.83
C TYR A 127 15.80 -10.01 10.03
N ALA A 128 16.22 -9.17 10.97
CA ALA A 128 15.45 -8.78 12.13
C ALA A 128 15.65 -7.29 12.37
N HIS A 129 14.59 -6.56 12.72
CA HIS A 129 14.76 -5.17 13.13
C HIS A 129 15.41 -5.09 14.51
N PHE A 130 16.49 -4.32 14.61
CA PHE A 130 17.28 -4.14 15.83
C PHE A 130 17.57 -2.66 16.13
N THR A 131 17.59 -1.81 15.13
CA THR A 131 18.15 -0.45 15.20
C THR A 131 17.18 0.64 15.69
N SER A 132 15.97 0.33 16.14
CA SER A 132 15.05 1.34 16.70
C SER A 132 14.13 0.85 17.83
N PRO A 133 14.69 0.35 18.96
CA PRO A 133 13.90 -0.14 20.11
C PRO A 133 13.01 0.91 20.78
N ILE A 134 13.30 2.21 20.60
CA ILE A 134 12.49 3.30 21.15
C ILE A 134 11.10 3.36 20.52
N ARG A 135 10.97 2.99 19.23
CA ARG A 135 9.74 3.15 18.45
C ARG A 135 9.17 1.85 17.89
N ARG A 136 9.85 0.72 18.12
CA ARG A 136 9.41 -0.61 17.66
C ARG A 136 9.63 -1.65 18.75
N TYR A 137 8.56 -2.35 19.09
CA TYR A 137 8.59 -3.39 20.11
C TYR A 137 9.34 -4.65 19.66
N SER A 138 9.38 -4.94 18.35
CA SER A 138 10.17 -6.04 17.79
C SER A 138 11.67 -5.86 18.06
N ASP A 139 12.20 -4.67 17.82
CA ASP A 139 13.60 -4.33 18.13
C ASP A 139 13.88 -4.51 19.63
N LEU A 140 12.97 -4.08 20.51
CA LEU A 140 13.12 -4.30 21.95
C LEU A 140 13.25 -5.79 22.30
N LEU A 141 12.43 -6.66 21.70
CA LEU A 141 12.52 -8.11 21.93
C LEU A 141 13.85 -8.68 21.43
N VAL A 142 14.37 -8.22 20.29
CA VAL A 142 15.69 -8.62 19.77
C VAL A 142 16.81 -8.16 20.70
N HIS A 143 16.76 -6.92 21.23
CA HIS A 143 17.72 -6.44 22.23
C HIS A 143 17.70 -7.31 23.49
N ARG A 144 16.51 -7.63 24.01
CA ARG A 144 16.35 -8.52 25.17
C ARG A 144 16.88 -9.93 24.92
N ALA A 145 16.60 -10.50 23.75
CA ALA A 145 17.11 -11.80 23.37
C ALA A 145 18.65 -11.82 23.28
N LEU A 146 19.26 -10.72 22.80
CA LEU A 146 20.72 -10.58 22.74
C LEU A 146 21.33 -10.51 24.14
N VAL A 147 20.70 -9.75 25.05
CA VAL A 147 21.13 -9.69 26.45
C VAL A 147 21.15 -11.07 27.09
N ASP A 148 20.08 -11.85 26.93
CA ASP A 148 20.01 -13.23 27.43
C ASP A 148 21.07 -14.13 26.78
N ALA A 149 21.14 -14.15 25.45
CA ALA A 149 21.92 -15.12 24.69
C ALA A 149 23.44 -14.93 24.85
N TYR A 150 23.86 -13.72 25.18
CA TYR A 150 25.27 -13.34 25.34
C TYR A 150 25.64 -12.94 26.77
N GLY A 151 24.71 -12.99 27.72
CA GLY A 151 24.97 -12.62 29.11
C GLY A 151 25.37 -11.16 29.29
N LEU A 152 24.69 -10.24 28.59
CA LEU A 152 25.04 -8.81 28.55
C LEU A 152 24.29 -7.96 29.59
N GLU A 153 23.83 -8.60 30.67
CA GLU A 153 23.09 -7.91 31.73
C GLU A 153 23.89 -6.73 32.27
N GLN A 154 23.21 -5.58 32.38
CA GLN A 154 23.82 -4.36 32.89
C GLN A 154 23.59 -4.24 34.39
N PRO A 155 24.46 -3.52 35.12
CA PRO A 155 24.24 -3.23 36.54
C PRO A 155 22.86 -2.62 36.76
N ARG A 156 22.10 -3.17 37.71
CA ARG A 156 20.74 -2.75 38.00
C ARG A 156 20.73 -1.29 38.50
N PRO A 157 20.02 -0.37 37.82
CA PRO A 157 19.85 0.97 38.35
C PRO A 157 18.91 0.95 39.57
N PRO A 158 19.03 1.94 40.48
CA PRO A 158 18.17 2.02 41.65
C PRO A 158 16.70 2.13 41.24
N GLY A 159 15.84 1.31 41.86
CA GLY A 159 14.39 1.35 41.64
C GLY A 159 13.70 -0.01 41.49
N SER A 160 12.41 0.07 41.17
CA SER A 160 11.48 -1.05 41.00
C SER A 160 11.53 -1.62 39.57
N LEU A 161 12.70 -2.10 39.15
CA LEU A 161 12.84 -2.82 37.87
C LEU A 161 12.86 -4.35 38.09
N PRO A 162 12.45 -5.13 37.08
CA PRO A 162 12.64 -6.59 37.08
C PRO A 162 14.10 -6.98 37.34
N PRO A 163 14.36 -8.20 37.87
CA PRO A 163 15.71 -8.65 38.21
C PRO A 163 16.61 -8.85 36.99
N THR A 164 16.05 -9.17 35.83
CA THR A 164 16.76 -9.36 34.56
C THR A 164 16.15 -8.46 33.48
N THR A 165 16.97 -8.02 32.53
CA THR A 165 16.54 -7.17 31.41
C THR A 165 16.36 -7.93 30.12
N GLY A 166 16.79 -9.20 30.05
CA GLY A 166 16.63 -10.05 28.88
C GLY A 166 15.19 -10.51 28.58
N LEU A 167 15.06 -11.49 27.69
CA LEU A 167 13.78 -11.91 27.11
C LEU A 167 12.98 -12.75 28.12
N ALA A 168 11.92 -12.16 28.64
CA ALA A 168 11.03 -12.80 29.61
C ALA A 168 10.46 -14.13 29.07
N ASP A 169 10.34 -15.14 29.95
CA ASP A 169 9.84 -16.48 29.59
C ASP A 169 8.45 -16.46 28.97
N ARG A 170 7.58 -15.54 29.41
CA ARG A 170 6.25 -15.35 28.81
C ARG A 170 6.34 -14.93 27.34
N ASP A 171 7.30 -14.08 26.98
CA ASP A 171 7.45 -13.55 25.63
C ASP A 171 8.10 -14.63 24.75
N ARG A 172 9.06 -15.38 25.31
CA ARG A 172 9.67 -16.56 24.70
C ARG A 172 8.64 -17.63 24.35
N ALA A 173 7.75 -17.97 25.29
CA ALA A 173 6.73 -19.01 25.10
C ALA A 173 5.62 -18.59 24.12
N ASN A 174 5.37 -17.29 23.98
CA ASN A 174 4.25 -16.76 23.18
C ASN A 174 4.71 -15.92 21.98
N LEU A 175 5.92 -16.18 21.46
CA LEU A 175 6.55 -15.32 20.46
C LEU A 175 5.68 -15.13 19.21
N THR A 176 5.01 -16.19 18.73
CA THR A 176 4.05 -16.12 17.63
C THR A 176 2.93 -15.11 17.88
N GLN A 177 2.28 -15.18 19.05
CA GLN A 177 1.19 -14.26 19.40
C GLN A 177 1.67 -12.82 19.50
N VAL A 178 2.87 -12.62 20.06
CA VAL A 178 3.49 -11.30 20.19
C VAL A 178 3.81 -10.72 18.81
N THR A 179 4.41 -11.50 17.91
CA THR A 179 4.74 -11.05 16.56
C THR A 179 3.50 -10.76 15.71
N ASP A 180 2.42 -11.52 15.89
CA ASP A 180 1.13 -11.24 15.25
C ASP A 180 0.55 -9.91 15.71
N ALA A 181 0.60 -9.63 17.02
CA ALA A 181 0.15 -8.36 17.60
C ALA A 181 1.00 -7.17 17.11
N ILE A 182 2.33 -7.32 17.00
CA ILE A 182 3.20 -6.30 16.43
C ILE A 182 2.82 -6.03 14.98
N SER A 183 2.65 -7.07 14.16
CA SER A 183 2.28 -6.92 12.75
C SER A 183 0.90 -6.27 12.57
N GLN A 184 -0.07 -6.59 13.42
CA GLN A 184 -1.40 -5.95 13.41
C GLN A 184 -1.33 -4.47 13.78
N THR A 185 -0.55 -4.13 14.81
CA THR A 185 -0.41 -2.74 15.25
C THR A 185 0.38 -1.89 14.25
N GLU A 186 1.38 -2.47 13.58
CA GLU A 186 2.07 -1.86 12.44
C GLU A 186 1.10 -1.52 11.30
N ARG A 187 0.26 -2.48 10.88
CA ARG A 187 -0.77 -2.24 9.84
C ARG A 187 -1.73 -1.14 10.22
N ARG A 188 -2.23 -1.16 11.46
CA ARG A 188 -3.13 -0.11 11.97
C ARG A 188 -2.46 1.27 11.97
N ALA A 189 -1.18 1.35 12.32
CA ALA A 189 -0.44 2.62 12.31
C ALA A 189 -0.24 3.13 10.88
N MET A 190 0.14 2.25 9.93
CA MET A 190 0.28 2.61 8.51
C MET A 190 -1.04 3.08 7.89
N GLU A 191 -2.15 2.41 8.21
CA GLU A 191 -3.50 2.83 7.78
C GLU A 191 -3.83 4.24 8.29
N ALA A 192 -3.62 4.49 9.59
CA ALA A 192 -3.87 5.79 10.19
C ALA A 192 -2.97 6.91 9.63
N GLU A 193 -1.69 6.61 9.37
CA GLU A 193 -0.75 7.54 8.74
C GLU A 193 -1.20 7.92 7.33
N ARG A 194 -1.57 6.93 6.51
CA ARG A 194 -2.09 7.16 5.16
C ARG A 194 -3.36 8.00 5.18
N ASP A 195 -4.34 7.64 6.00
CA ASP A 195 -5.58 8.39 6.16
C ASP A 195 -5.33 9.85 6.56
N THR A 196 -4.32 10.09 7.38
CA THR A 196 -3.92 11.42 7.83
C THR A 196 -3.30 12.22 6.69
N ILE A 197 -2.37 11.61 5.94
CA ILE A 197 -1.75 12.23 4.76
C ILE A 197 -2.82 12.58 3.72
N ASP A 198 -3.72 11.65 3.41
CA ASP A 198 -4.80 11.85 2.42
C ASP A 198 -5.69 13.04 2.81
N ARG A 199 -6.02 13.19 4.10
CA ARG A 199 -6.80 14.34 4.60
C ARG A 199 -6.04 15.65 4.52
N TYR A 200 -4.75 15.67 4.86
CA TYR A 200 -3.93 16.86 4.72
C TYR A 200 -3.80 17.27 3.24
N VAL A 201 -3.53 16.31 2.34
CA VAL A 201 -3.46 16.58 0.89
C VAL A 201 -4.80 17.13 0.38
N ALA A 202 -5.92 16.53 0.76
CA ALA A 202 -7.24 17.03 0.39
C ALA A 202 -7.56 18.41 1.00
N ALA A 203 -7.13 18.69 2.23
CA ALA A 203 -7.26 20.01 2.84
C ALA A 203 -6.50 21.08 2.05
N TRP A 204 -5.27 20.80 1.67
CA TRP A 204 -4.46 21.72 0.86
C TRP A 204 -5.03 21.92 -0.55
N LEU A 205 -5.53 20.84 -1.18
CA LEU A 205 -6.15 20.89 -2.51
C LEU A 205 -7.54 21.54 -2.53
N SER A 206 -8.22 21.65 -1.38
CA SER A 206 -9.55 22.28 -1.32
C SER A 206 -9.54 23.75 -1.75
N GLY A 207 -8.43 24.47 -1.52
CA GLY A 207 -8.23 25.83 -2.02
C GLY A 207 -7.91 25.93 -3.52
N ARG A 208 -7.72 24.80 -4.21
CA ARG A 208 -7.26 24.70 -5.61
C ARG A 208 -8.26 23.97 -6.52
N VAL A 209 -9.51 23.82 -6.05
CA VAL A 209 -10.57 23.21 -6.86
C VAL A 209 -10.78 24.04 -8.13
N GLY A 210 -10.78 23.36 -9.28
CA GLY A 210 -10.85 23.97 -10.61
C GLY A 210 -9.50 24.03 -11.34
N GLU A 211 -8.37 23.85 -10.64
CA GLU A 211 -7.04 23.78 -11.27
C GLU A 211 -6.84 22.46 -12.02
N ILE A 212 -5.94 22.49 -13.02
CA ILE A 212 -5.54 21.32 -13.80
C ILE A 212 -4.18 20.84 -13.31
N PHE A 213 -4.10 19.55 -13.03
CA PHE A 213 -2.90 18.88 -12.54
C PHE A 213 -2.40 17.84 -13.55
N ASP A 214 -1.08 17.68 -13.62
CA ASP A 214 -0.48 16.49 -14.22
C ASP A 214 -0.70 15.31 -13.28
N THR A 215 -1.34 14.26 -13.80
CA THR A 215 -1.72 13.09 -13.00
C THR A 215 -1.29 11.80 -13.69
N ARG A 216 -1.17 10.75 -12.88
CA ARG A 216 -0.91 9.38 -13.35
C ARG A 216 -2.01 8.44 -12.90
N ILE A 217 -2.50 7.59 -13.80
CA ILE A 217 -3.45 6.53 -13.45
C ILE A 217 -2.75 5.48 -12.60
N THR A 218 -3.26 5.26 -11.38
CA THR A 218 -2.71 4.28 -10.42
C THR A 218 -3.58 3.04 -10.27
N GLY A 219 -4.82 3.09 -10.73
CA GLY A 219 -5.70 1.93 -10.71
C GLY A 219 -6.93 2.12 -11.57
N VAL A 220 -7.31 1.09 -12.30
CA VAL A 220 -8.48 1.10 -13.18
C VAL A 220 -9.53 0.14 -12.65
N GLN A 221 -10.81 0.52 -12.78
CA GLN A 221 -11.98 -0.24 -12.35
C GLN A 221 -13.15 -0.04 -13.32
N GLY A 222 -14.18 -0.89 -13.25
CA GLY A 222 -15.36 -0.76 -14.11
C GLY A 222 -16.17 0.54 -13.93
N PHE A 223 -15.99 1.28 -12.84
CA PHE A 223 -16.68 2.55 -12.58
C PHE A 223 -15.84 3.79 -12.93
N GLY A 224 -14.63 3.61 -13.43
CA GLY A 224 -13.67 4.69 -13.68
C GLY A 224 -12.27 4.31 -13.21
N PHE A 225 -11.40 5.30 -13.04
CA PHE A 225 -10.03 5.05 -12.62
C PHE A 225 -9.57 6.02 -11.53
N PHE A 226 -8.57 5.62 -10.77
CA PHE A 226 -7.89 6.45 -9.79
C PHE A 226 -6.66 7.07 -10.43
N ALA A 227 -6.46 8.35 -10.18
CA ALA A 227 -5.31 9.11 -10.63
C ALA A 227 -4.68 9.87 -9.47
N THR A 228 -3.35 9.92 -9.45
CA THR A 228 -2.55 10.59 -8.43
C THR A 228 -1.83 11.78 -9.05
N ILE A 229 -1.82 12.94 -8.38
CA ILE A 229 -1.11 14.13 -8.85
C ILE A 229 0.40 13.89 -8.79
N GLU A 230 1.10 14.14 -9.90
CA GLU A 230 2.56 14.00 -9.95
C GLU A 230 3.22 15.06 -9.06
N GLY A 231 4.18 14.64 -8.22
CA GLY A 231 4.94 15.53 -7.32
C GLY A 231 4.22 15.95 -6.03
N LEU A 232 2.89 15.90 -5.98
CA LEU A 232 2.12 16.27 -4.79
C LEU A 232 1.56 15.05 -4.04
N GLY A 233 1.20 14.00 -4.79
CA GLY A 233 0.36 12.93 -4.26
C GLY A 233 -1.12 13.32 -4.22
N GLY A 234 -1.94 12.49 -3.57
CA GLY A 234 -3.38 12.66 -3.53
C GLY A 234 -4.08 11.82 -4.60
N ASP A 235 -4.67 10.71 -4.16
CA ASP A 235 -5.40 9.79 -5.02
C ASP A 235 -6.84 10.28 -5.21
N GLY A 236 -7.23 10.59 -6.44
CA GLY A 236 -8.59 10.99 -6.77
C GLY A 236 -9.26 10.05 -7.76
N LEU A 237 -10.59 9.97 -7.66
CA LEU A 237 -11.41 9.20 -8.57
C LEU A 237 -11.76 10.04 -9.81
N VAL A 238 -11.56 9.47 -10.99
CA VAL A 238 -12.17 9.91 -12.25
C VAL A 238 -13.34 8.97 -12.55
N PRO A 239 -14.60 9.40 -12.34
CA PRO A 239 -15.74 8.57 -12.67
C PRO A 239 -15.85 8.36 -14.18
N ILE A 240 -16.24 7.16 -14.60
CA ILE A 240 -16.48 6.83 -16.02
C ILE A 240 -17.43 7.82 -16.72
N SER A 241 -18.42 8.36 -15.98
CA SER A 241 -19.38 9.35 -16.48
C SER A 241 -18.76 10.69 -16.87
N THR A 242 -17.49 10.92 -16.55
CA THR A 242 -16.76 12.17 -16.83
C THR A 242 -15.78 12.01 -18.01
N LEU A 243 -15.70 10.81 -18.59
CA LEU A 243 -14.76 10.47 -19.66
C LEU A 243 -15.32 10.69 -21.07
N GLY A 244 -16.62 10.92 -21.20
CA GLY A 244 -17.32 11.20 -22.47
C GLY A 244 -18.56 10.33 -22.69
N ASP A 245 -19.25 10.55 -23.81
CA ASP A 245 -20.50 9.88 -24.19
C ASP A 245 -20.28 8.55 -24.96
N GLU A 246 -19.46 7.68 -24.38
CA GLU A 246 -19.28 6.32 -24.89
C GLU A 246 -19.25 5.27 -23.77
N TYR A 247 -19.45 4.02 -24.17
CA TYR A 247 -19.28 2.88 -23.29
C TYR A 247 -17.80 2.53 -23.20
N TYR A 248 -17.31 2.34 -21.98
CA TYR A 248 -15.96 1.83 -21.73
C TYR A 248 -16.03 0.42 -21.15
N ASN A 249 -15.30 -0.50 -21.78
CA ASN A 249 -15.14 -1.86 -21.30
C ASN A 249 -13.91 -1.95 -20.39
N HIS A 250 -14.07 -2.57 -19.23
CA HIS A 250 -12.97 -2.80 -18.29
C HIS A 250 -12.28 -4.12 -18.62
N ASP A 251 -11.03 -4.03 -19.05
CA ASP A 251 -10.14 -5.18 -19.19
C ASP A 251 -9.35 -5.37 -17.88
N GLU A 252 -9.74 -6.39 -17.12
CA GLU A 252 -9.09 -6.72 -15.85
C GLU A 252 -7.65 -7.20 -16.01
N ALA A 253 -7.32 -7.85 -17.14
CA ALA A 253 -6.00 -8.42 -17.40
C ALA A 253 -5.02 -7.33 -17.88
N ALA A 254 -5.49 -6.42 -18.73
CA ALA A 254 -4.72 -5.28 -19.19
C ALA A 254 -4.70 -4.11 -18.18
N HIS A 255 -5.52 -4.18 -17.12
CA HIS A 255 -5.73 -3.09 -16.17
C HIS A 255 -6.10 -1.77 -16.87
N ALA A 256 -7.07 -1.85 -17.79
CA ALA A 256 -7.41 -0.74 -18.68
C ALA A 256 -8.92 -0.57 -18.87
N LEU A 257 -9.34 0.66 -19.18
CA LEU A 257 -10.67 0.98 -19.70
C LEU A 257 -10.55 1.32 -21.18
N ILE A 258 -11.29 0.62 -22.02
CA ILE A 258 -11.24 0.72 -23.48
C ILE A 258 -12.58 1.23 -24.01
N GLY A 259 -12.58 2.38 -24.67
CA GLY A 259 -13.76 2.96 -25.29
C GLY A 259 -14.23 2.16 -26.50
N GLU A 260 -15.51 1.80 -26.56
CA GLU A 260 -16.07 0.99 -27.66
C GLU A 260 -16.10 1.71 -29.01
N LYS A 261 -16.31 3.03 -29.01
CA LYS A 261 -16.47 3.81 -30.24
C LYS A 261 -15.15 4.41 -30.68
N THR A 262 -14.41 5.00 -29.74
CA THR A 262 -13.17 5.72 -30.04
C THR A 262 -11.94 4.83 -30.02
N GLY A 263 -12.00 3.67 -29.34
CA GLY A 263 -10.83 2.86 -29.04
C GLY A 263 -9.89 3.51 -28.03
N THR A 264 -10.30 4.59 -27.35
CA THR A 264 -9.46 5.27 -26.35
C THR A 264 -9.18 4.33 -25.20
N VAL A 265 -7.90 4.19 -24.83
CA VAL A 265 -7.45 3.34 -23.73
C VAL A 265 -6.99 4.21 -22.57
N TYR A 266 -7.51 3.95 -21.38
CA TYR A 266 -6.98 4.45 -20.12
C TYR A 266 -6.41 3.29 -19.34
N ALA A 267 -5.09 3.14 -19.34
CA ALA A 267 -4.37 2.08 -18.67
C ALA A 267 -3.66 2.60 -17.41
N VAL A 268 -3.39 1.69 -16.48
CA VAL A 268 -2.51 2.00 -15.34
C VAL A 268 -1.14 2.47 -15.85
N GLY A 269 -0.61 3.53 -15.24
CA GLY A 269 0.66 4.15 -15.60
C GLY A 269 0.54 5.33 -16.56
N ASP A 270 -0.58 5.47 -17.28
CA ASP A 270 -0.81 6.57 -18.21
C ASP A 270 -0.76 7.92 -17.50
N ARG A 271 -0.20 8.93 -18.18
CA ARG A 271 -0.15 10.31 -17.71
C ARG A 271 -1.17 11.15 -18.44
N LEU A 272 -1.94 11.92 -17.70
CA LEU A 272 -2.98 12.77 -18.24
C LEU A 272 -3.17 14.03 -17.38
N LYS A 273 -3.59 15.10 -18.04
CA LYS A 273 -3.99 16.34 -17.37
C LYS A 273 -5.44 16.23 -16.92
N LEU A 274 -5.68 16.40 -15.62
CA LEU A 274 -7.02 16.30 -15.03
C LEU A 274 -7.34 17.55 -14.23
N LYS A 275 -8.60 17.99 -14.34
CA LYS A 275 -9.12 19.11 -13.55
C LYS A 275 -9.64 18.60 -12.22
N LEU A 276 -9.22 19.22 -11.12
CA LEU A 276 -9.74 18.91 -9.79
C LEU A 276 -11.16 19.47 -9.67
N ALA A 277 -12.15 18.58 -9.51
CA ALA A 277 -13.56 18.96 -9.42
C ALA A 277 -14.07 19.05 -7.97
N GLU A 278 -13.55 18.19 -7.08
CA GLU A 278 -13.94 18.18 -5.67
C GLU A 278 -12.76 17.71 -4.82
N ALA A 279 -12.56 18.35 -3.67
CA ALA A 279 -11.62 17.90 -2.64
C ALA A 279 -12.29 18.01 -1.28
N ASN A 280 -12.38 16.89 -0.55
CA ASN A 280 -13.03 16.82 0.75
C ASN A 280 -11.98 16.60 1.87
N PRO A 281 -11.69 17.64 2.67
CA PRO A 281 -10.67 17.57 3.74
C PRO A 281 -11.02 16.58 4.86
N LEU A 282 -12.31 16.34 5.11
CA LEU A 282 -12.76 15.45 6.19
C LEU A 282 -12.58 13.98 5.84
N THR A 283 -12.82 13.63 4.57
CA THR A 283 -12.73 12.24 4.09
C THR A 283 -11.41 11.92 3.40
N GLY A 284 -10.63 12.93 3.01
CA GLY A 284 -9.43 12.76 2.17
C GLY A 284 -9.77 12.45 0.71
N ALA A 285 -11.04 12.56 0.30
CA ALA A 285 -11.48 12.18 -1.03
C ALA A 285 -11.24 13.30 -2.05
N LEU A 286 -10.68 12.93 -3.20
CA LEU A 286 -10.52 13.80 -4.37
C LEU A 286 -11.33 13.26 -5.55
N LYS A 287 -11.87 14.17 -6.36
CA LYS A 287 -12.56 13.86 -7.61
C LYS A 287 -11.97 14.69 -8.73
N PHE A 288 -11.65 14.03 -9.83
CA PHE A 288 -11.10 14.63 -11.03
C PHE A 288 -12.06 14.46 -12.21
N VAL A 289 -11.94 15.36 -13.19
CA VAL A 289 -12.66 15.33 -14.46
C VAL A 289 -11.71 15.71 -15.61
N ARG A 290 -12.08 15.40 -16.86
CA ARG A 290 -11.31 15.84 -18.02
C ARG A 290 -11.40 17.37 -18.17
N PRO A 291 -10.32 18.07 -18.57
CA PRO A 291 -10.36 19.52 -18.79
C PRO A 291 -11.42 19.96 -19.81
N ASP A 292 -11.59 19.17 -20.87
CA ASP A 292 -12.49 19.47 -22.00
C ASP A 292 -13.89 18.84 -21.85
N SER A 293 -14.20 18.21 -20.70
CA SER A 293 -15.58 17.81 -20.43
C SER A 293 -16.37 19.07 -20.10
N ASP A 294 -16.90 19.70 -21.14
CA ASP A 294 -17.87 20.79 -21.07
C ASP A 294 -19.24 20.21 -20.66
N THR A 295 -19.27 19.54 -19.51
CA THR A 295 -20.51 19.20 -18.82
C THR A 295 -20.69 20.24 -17.73
N GLY A 296 -21.51 21.24 -18.06
CA GLY A 296 -22.14 22.10 -17.07
C GLY A 296 -22.80 21.27 -15.97
N GLU A 297 -22.96 21.90 -14.80
CA GLU A 297 -23.76 21.44 -13.66
C GLU A 297 -23.70 19.93 -13.36
N ILE A 298 -23.01 19.58 -12.28
CA ILE A 298 -23.17 18.28 -11.61
C ILE A 298 -24.67 18.00 -11.48
N GLU A 299 -25.22 17.11 -12.33
CA GLU A 299 -26.65 16.83 -12.27
C GLU A 299 -26.98 16.35 -10.85
N PRO A 300 -27.92 17.01 -10.15
CA PRO A 300 -28.34 16.54 -8.84
C PRO A 300 -28.92 15.15 -9.01
N ARG A 301 -28.44 14.18 -8.20
CA ARG A 301 -28.92 12.79 -8.16
C ARG A 301 -30.42 12.73 -8.46
N GLY A 302 -30.76 12.18 -9.62
CA GLY A 302 -32.12 12.12 -10.12
C GLY A 302 -33.13 11.70 -9.04
N ARG A 303 -34.24 12.44 -8.96
CA ARG A 303 -35.35 12.13 -8.06
C ARG A 303 -35.76 10.67 -8.28
N ARG A 304 -35.90 9.96 -7.17
CA ARG A 304 -36.38 8.57 -7.12
C ARG A 304 -37.67 8.47 -7.93
N PRO A 305 -37.76 7.58 -8.95
CA PRO A 305 -38.98 7.43 -9.72
C PRO A 305 -40.12 7.00 -8.80
N GLU A 306 -41.28 7.65 -8.96
CA GLU A 306 -42.49 7.32 -8.22
C GLU A 306 -42.89 5.87 -8.50
N ARG A 307 -43.17 5.13 -7.41
CA ARG A 307 -43.62 3.75 -7.47
C ARG A 307 -44.99 3.71 -8.17
N LYS A 308 -45.07 3.04 -9.32
CA LYS A 308 -46.36 2.57 -9.87
C LYS A 308 -47.08 1.69 -8.81
N PRO A 309 -48.41 1.79 -8.66
CA PRO A 309 -49.16 0.96 -7.73
C PRO A 309 -49.02 -0.51 -8.12
N ARG A 310 -48.62 -1.34 -7.15
CA ARG A 310 -48.51 -2.79 -7.29
C ARG A 310 -49.92 -3.38 -7.21
N GLY A 311 -50.41 -3.96 -8.31
CA GLY A 311 -51.58 -4.82 -8.30
C GLY A 311 -51.37 -6.02 -7.38
N GLU A 312 -52.46 -6.43 -6.73
CA GLU A 312 -52.51 -7.51 -5.75
C GLU A 312 -52.08 -8.86 -6.35
N GLY A 313 -51.30 -9.62 -5.58
CA GLY A 313 -51.08 -11.04 -5.82
C GLY A 313 -49.66 -11.41 -6.28
N ALA A 314 -48.72 -11.50 -5.34
CA ALA A 314 -47.67 -12.53 -5.31
C ALA A 314 -46.83 -12.42 -4.03
N LYS A 315 -47.13 -13.30 -3.06
CA LYS A 315 -46.31 -13.56 -1.88
C LYS A 315 -45.20 -14.54 -2.26
N THR A 316 -43.94 -14.11 -2.27
CA THR A 316 -42.76 -14.82 -1.71
C THR A 316 -41.51 -13.97 -1.96
N ALA A 317 -41.04 -13.28 -0.92
CA ALA A 317 -39.80 -12.52 -0.97
C ALA A 317 -38.61 -13.45 -0.70
N GLY A 318 -37.89 -13.85 -1.76
CA GLY A 318 -36.55 -14.39 -1.64
C GLY A 318 -35.60 -13.31 -1.11
N LYS A 319 -35.03 -13.53 0.07
CA LYS A 319 -33.95 -12.71 0.64
C LYS A 319 -32.70 -12.84 -0.23
N TYR A 320 -32.53 -11.94 -1.20
CA TYR A 320 -31.23 -11.69 -1.81
C TYR A 320 -30.56 -10.53 -1.07
N SER A 321 -29.42 -10.84 -0.46
CA SER A 321 -28.54 -9.89 0.21
C SER A 321 -28.07 -8.84 -0.79
N VAL A 322 -28.46 -7.59 -0.55
CA VAL A 322 -27.90 -6.41 -1.23
C VAL A 322 -26.40 -6.39 -0.92
N GLY A 323 -25.59 -6.79 -1.90
CA GLY A 323 -24.14 -6.74 -1.83
C GLY A 323 -23.67 -5.32 -1.53
N GLN A 324 -22.73 -5.18 -0.61
CA GLN A 324 -22.14 -3.89 -0.27
C GLN A 324 -21.46 -3.28 -1.51
N ARG A 325 -21.86 -2.06 -1.90
CA ARG A 325 -21.06 -1.19 -2.77
C ARG A 325 -19.80 -0.81 -1.98
N GLY A 326 -18.70 -1.48 -2.27
CA GLY A 326 -17.40 -1.24 -1.66
C GLY A 326 -16.32 -1.11 -2.73
N ARG A 327 -15.37 -0.20 -2.47
CA ARG A 327 -14.09 -0.02 -3.17
C ARG A 327 -13.38 -1.39 -3.35
N PRO A 328 -12.67 -1.64 -4.46
CA PRO A 328 -11.89 -2.86 -4.65
C PRO A 328 -10.89 -3.07 -3.51
N GLY A 329 -10.72 -4.32 -3.09
CA GLY A 329 -10.02 -4.71 -1.87
C GLY A 329 -8.52 -4.40 -1.79
N ASN A 330 -7.92 -3.77 -2.81
CA ASN A 330 -6.51 -3.36 -2.82
C ASN A 330 -6.24 -2.03 -2.10
N ILE A 331 -7.29 -1.36 -1.60
CA ILE A 331 -7.17 -0.19 -0.71
C ILE A 331 -8.17 -0.39 0.43
N ARG A 332 -7.78 -1.12 1.49
CA ARG A 332 -8.64 -1.41 2.64
C ARG A 332 -8.31 -0.52 3.83
N HIS A 333 -9.35 0.19 4.29
CA HIS A 333 -9.59 0.51 5.68
C HIS A 333 -10.67 -0.47 6.18
N GLN A 334 -10.37 -1.33 7.15
CA GLN A 334 -11.39 -2.08 7.90
C GLN A 334 -11.62 -1.43 9.26
N GLY A 335 -12.47 -0.40 9.28
CA GLY A 335 -13.06 0.12 10.52
C GLY A 335 -14.15 -0.81 11.05
N ARG A 336 -13.84 -1.58 12.10
CA ARG A 336 -14.80 -2.38 12.88
C ARG A 336 -15.94 -1.52 13.43
N ARG A 337 -17.19 -2.00 13.26
CA ARG A 337 -18.34 -1.59 14.07
C ARG A 337 -18.06 -1.89 15.55
N ARG A 338 -18.12 -0.87 16.41
CA ARG A 338 -18.24 -1.06 17.87
C ARG A 338 -19.62 -1.65 18.17
N LYS A 339 -19.65 -2.67 19.03
CA LYS A 339 -20.82 -3.02 19.85
C LYS A 339 -20.72 -2.24 21.15
#